data_AF-A0AAU2A906-F1
#
_entry.id   AF-A0AAU2A906-F1
#
_cell.length_a   1.000
_cell.length_b   1.000
_cell.length_c   1.000
_cell.angle_alpha   90.00
_cell.angle_beta   90.00
_cell.angle_gamma   90.00
#
_symmetry.space_group_name_H-M   'P 1'
#
loop_
_entity.id
_entity.type
_entity.pdbx_description
1 polymer ?
#
loop_
_entity_poly.entity_id
_entity_poly.type
_entity_poly.pdbx_seq_one_letter_code
_entity_poly.pdbx_strand_id
1 'polypeptide(L)'
;MTNAKAAGPLSGCAGMEGADPLSPRLTVALLDSCLQSAGRSFEEGELAYLALTSQIENPVRDRVAYQLHRRFKGTHLDVGREWTGMYAEGKDGQPSPRKIDLAVVKRTRRHHVEPQGVVEFKAVYAYEAQTRGHLNRVEKQVTTDVFKSATAYGSVPNDVYAVVLLPSMTIKNERSLARHVMKGTDKIRIDGFRLQVGNVPDSVVKGVADRLAPLGPVRDGVLEGGMEYGVHVTVPYVILGPIPLTTFETLPSPY
;
A
#
# COMPACT_ATOMS: atom_id res chain seq x y z
N MET A 1 27.74 32.85 27.26
CA MET A 1 28.02 32.95 25.81
C MET A 1 27.20 31.87 25.11
N THR A 2 25.98 32.22 24.70
CA THR A 2 24.97 31.32 24.13
C THR A 2 24.72 31.78 22.70
N ASN A 3 25.22 31.01 21.73
CA ASN A 3 25.01 31.28 20.30
C ASN A 3 23.65 30.71 19.88
N ALA A 4 22.64 31.58 19.80
CA ALA A 4 21.40 31.30 19.10
C ALA A 4 21.66 31.35 17.58
N LYS A 5 21.59 30.19 16.92
CA LYS A 5 21.68 30.07 15.48
C LYS A 5 20.31 30.38 14.89
N ALA A 6 20.19 31.53 14.23
CA ALA A 6 18.98 31.94 13.54
C ALA A 6 18.66 30.99 12.37
N ALA A 7 17.43 30.46 12.35
CA ALA A 7 16.88 29.78 11.20
C ALA A 7 16.62 30.80 10.10
N GLY A 8 17.31 30.64 8.96
CA GLY A 8 17.10 31.48 7.78
C GLY A 8 15.75 31.17 7.11
N PRO A 9 15.12 32.16 6.46
CA PRO A 9 13.85 31.96 5.78
C PRO A 9 14.03 31.08 4.52
N LEU A 10 13.21 30.04 4.41
CA LEU A 10 13.01 29.27 3.18
C LEU A 10 12.32 30.16 2.16
N SER A 11 13.12 30.90 1.39
CA SER A 11 12.67 31.73 0.28
C SER A 11 12.83 30.96 -1.03
N GLY A 12 11.73 30.82 -1.79
CA GLY A 12 11.77 30.48 -3.20
C GLY A 12 10.87 29.34 -3.66
N CYS A 13 9.55 29.45 -3.48
CA CYS A 13 8.60 28.69 -4.31
C CYS A 13 8.56 29.34 -5.69
N ALA A 14 9.54 28.98 -6.53
CA ALA A 14 9.50 29.25 -7.96
C ALA A 14 8.34 28.49 -8.60
N GLY A 15 7.75 29.10 -9.63
CA GLY A 15 6.44 28.78 -10.17
C GLY A 15 6.22 27.29 -10.47
N MET A 16 5.05 26.81 -10.10
CA MET A 16 4.48 25.58 -10.65
C MET A 16 4.21 25.82 -12.14
N GLU A 17 5.22 25.60 -12.98
CA GLU A 17 4.99 25.32 -14.40
C GLU A 17 3.97 24.18 -14.47
N GLY A 18 2.84 24.44 -15.11
CA GLY A 18 1.75 23.48 -15.24
C GLY A 18 2.30 22.19 -15.83
N ALA A 19 2.33 21.14 -15.01
CA ALA A 19 2.78 19.82 -15.44
C ALA A 19 2.05 19.45 -16.72
N ASP A 20 2.80 19.08 -17.77
CA ASP A 20 2.23 18.57 -19.01
C ASP A 20 1.27 17.43 -18.66
N PRO A 21 -0.04 17.57 -18.94
CA PRO A 21 -1.03 16.57 -18.57
C PRO A 21 -0.77 15.19 -19.22
N LEU A 22 0.12 15.13 -20.21
CA LEU A 22 0.55 13.91 -20.89
C LEU A 22 1.82 13.29 -20.30
N SER A 23 2.49 13.94 -19.35
CA SER A 23 3.67 13.37 -18.71
C SER A 23 3.31 12.09 -17.95
N PRO A 24 4.07 10.99 -18.14
CA PRO A 24 3.82 9.76 -17.42
C PRO A 24 3.95 10.03 -15.92
N ARG A 25 2.94 9.64 -15.15
CA ARG A 25 2.92 9.76 -13.69
C ARG A 25 2.15 8.62 -13.05
N LEU A 26 2.38 8.42 -11.76
CA LEU A 26 1.58 7.48 -10.98
C LEU A 26 0.17 8.07 -10.77
N THR A 27 -0.86 7.29 -11.10
CA THR A 27 -2.25 7.67 -10.87
C THR A 27 -2.99 6.50 -10.25
N VAL A 28 -4.10 6.77 -9.56
CA VAL A 28 -4.99 5.74 -9.02
C VAL A 28 -5.46 4.76 -10.12
N ALA A 29 -5.77 5.26 -11.32
CA ALA A 29 -6.21 4.43 -12.44
C ALA A 29 -5.08 3.54 -12.98
N LEU A 30 -3.85 4.05 -13.04
CA LEU A 30 -2.69 3.26 -13.43
C LEU A 30 -2.37 2.19 -12.38
N LEU A 31 -2.42 2.54 -11.10
CA LEU A 31 -2.17 1.62 -9.99
C LEU A 31 -3.21 0.49 -9.96
N ASP A 32 -4.49 0.82 -10.11
CA ASP A 32 -5.58 -0.15 -10.23
C ASP A 32 -5.39 -1.09 -11.44
N SER A 33 -5.05 -0.54 -12.61
CA SER A 33 -4.73 -1.33 -13.80
C SER A 33 -3.56 -2.29 -13.56
N CYS A 34 -2.53 -1.84 -12.83
CA CYS A 34 -1.37 -2.67 -12.50
C CYS A 34 -1.70 -3.75 -11.47
N LEU A 35 -2.53 -3.47 -10.46
CA LEU A 35 -3.06 -4.46 -9.51
C LEU A 35 -3.85 -5.55 -10.23
N GLN A 36 -4.76 -5.16 -11.10
CA GLN A 36 -5.55 -6.10 -11.90
C GLN A 36 -4.68 -6.93 -12.85
N SER A 37 -3.66 -6.32 -13.46
CA SER A 37 -2.67 -7.04 -14.29
C SER A 37 -1.81 -8.00 -13.46
N ALA A 38 -1.43 -7.59 -12.25
CA ALA A 38 -0.68 -8.42 -11.31
C ALA A 38 -1.50 -9.64 -10.89
N GLY A 39 -2.77 -9.46 -10.51
CA GLY A 39 -3.69 -10.53 -10.15
C GLY A 39 -3.81 -11.60 -11.26
N ARG A 40 -3.90 -11.17 -12.52
CA ARG A 40 -3.96 -12.08 -13.69
C ARG A 40 -2.62 -12.71 -14.08
N SER A 41 -1.51 -12.30 -13.46
CA SER A 41 -0.16 -12.80 -13.80
C SER A 41 0.32 -13.95 -12.92
N PHE A 42 -0.43 -14.25 -11.86
CA PHE A 42 -0.23 -15.44 -11.04
C PHE A 42 -0.76 -16.67 -11.79
N GLU A 43 -0.12 -17.81 -11.58
CA GLU A 43 -0.65 -19.10 -12.02
C GLU A 43 -1.95 -19.45 -11.27
N GLU A 44 -2.71 -20.40 -11.81
CA GLU A 44 -3.95 -20.87 -11.17
C GLU A 44 -3.65 -21.37 -9.75
N GLY A 45 -4.31 -20.78 -8.74
CA GLY A 45 -4.12 -21.13 -7.33
C GLY A 45 -2.86 -20.54 -6.67
N GLU A 46 -1.91 -19.95 -7.41
CA GLU A 46 -0.67 -19.39 -6.84
C GLU A 46 -0.97 -18.28 -5.82
N LEU A 47 -1.91 -17.38 -6.13
CA LEU A 47 -2.26 -16.29 -5.23
C LEU A 47 -3.00 -16.81 -3.97
N ALA A 48 -3.83 -17.84 -4.10
CA ALA A 48 -4.43 -18.54 -2.96
C ALA A 48 -3.36 -19.20 -2.09
N TYR A 49 -2.41 -19.94 -2.68
CA TYR A 49 -1.28 -20.53 -1.97
C TYR A 49 -0.50 -19.47 -1.18
N LEU A 50 -0.14 -18.36 -1.82
CA LEU A 50 0.63 -17.29 -1.19
C LEU A 50 -0.15 -16.59 -0.06
N ALA A 51 -1.46 -16.38 -0.23
CA ALA A 51 -2.31 -15.78 0.80
C ALA A 51 -2.49 -16.71 2.00
N LEU A 52 -2.46 -18.02 1.78
CA LEU A 52 -2.59 -19.03 2.82
C LEU A 52 -1.28 -19.29 3.57
N THR A 53 -0.13 -19.15 2.90
CA THR A 53 1.17 -19.56 3.46
C THR A 53 2.09 -18.39 3.83
N SER A 54 1.80 -17.17 3.37
CA SER A 54 2.71 -16.02 3.52
C SER A 54 1.97 -14.70 3.78
N GLN A 55 2.70 -13.58 3.82
CA GLN A 55 2.10 -12.24 3.75
C GLN A 55 1.90 -11.87 2.28
N ILE A 56 0.64 -11.84 1.84
CA ILE A 56 0.25 -11.59 0.44
C ILE A 56 0.71 -10.22 -0.12
N GLU A 57 0.98 -9.29 0.79
CA GLU A 57 1.48 -7.94 0.51
C GLU A 57 2.70 -7.95 -0.41
N ASN A 58 3.71 -8.76 -0.07
CA ASN A 58 4.99 -8.82 -0.78
C ASN A 58 4.86 -9.29 -2.23
N PRO A 59 4.25 -10.47 -2.52
CA PRO A 59 4.13 -10.93 -3.90
C PRO A 59 3.24 -10.02 -4.76
N VAL A 60 2.17 -9.44 -4.20
CA VAL A 60 1.32 -8.50 -4.93
C VAL A 60 2.08 -7.21 -5.25
N ARG A 61 2.77 -6.61 -4.26
CA ARG A 61 3.64 -5.45 -4.43
C ARG A 61 4.68 -5.68 -5.53
N ASP A 62 5.38 -6.81 -5.48
CA ASP A 62 6.47 -7.11 -6.42
C ASP A 62 5.95 -7.28 -7.86
N ARG A 63 4.79 -7.94 -8.05
CA ARG A 63 4.15 -8.02 -9.37
C ARG A 63 3.67 -6.65 -9.85
N VAL A 64 3.08 -5.83 -8.98
CA VAL A 64 2.67 -4.44 -9.32
C VAL A 64 3.86 -3.60 -9.73
N ALA A 65 4.98 -3.68 -9.00
CA ALA A 65 6.21 -2.97 -9.33
C ALA A 65 6.73 -3.34 -10.73
N TYR A 66 6.70 -4.62 -11.07
CA TYR A 66 7.08 -5.07 -12.41
C TYR A 66 6.12 -4.56 -13.49
N GLN A 67 4.81 -4.56 -13.24
CA GLN A 67 3.83 -3.99 -14.18
C GLN A 67 4.06 -2.49 -14.40
N LEU A 68 4.28 -1.72 -13.33
CA LEU A 68 4.61 -0.29 -13.43
C LEU A 68 5.92 -0.07 -14.18
N HIS A 69 6.96 -0.86 -13.91
CA HIS A 69 8.23 -0.80 -14.65
C HIS A 69 8.00 -0.98 -16.16
N ARG A 70 7.18 -1.96 -16.55
CA ARG A 70 6.83 -2.16 -17.97
C ARG A 70 6.10 -0.96 -18.58
N ARG A 71 5.22 -0.29 -17.83
CA ARG A 71 4.48 0.89 -18.29
C ARG A 71 5.36 2.13 -18.40
N PHE A 72 6.37 2.26 -17.55
CA PHE A 72 7.33 3.37 -17.58
C PHE A 72 8.59 3.07 -18.41
N LYS A 73 8.70 1.89 -19.02
CA LYS A 73 9.84 1.53 -19.87
C LYS A 73 10.01 2.53 -21.01
N GLY A 74 11.20 3.10 -21.15
CA GLY A 74 11.51 4.11 -22.16
C GLY A 74 11.18 5.54 -21.75
N THR A 75 10.63 5.75 -20.56
CA THR A 75 10.44 7.08 -19.96
C THR A 75 11.64 7.48 -19.09
N HIS A 76 11.55 8.66 -18.47
CA HIS A 76 12.51 9.13 -17.47
C HIS A 76 12.18 8.64 -16.04
N LEU A 77 11.18 7.76 -15.88
CA LEU A 77 10.78 7.22 -14.59
C LEU A 77 11.31 5.80 -14.39
N ASP A 78 11.88 5.56 -13.21
CA ASP A 78 12.30 4.26 -12.73
C ASP A 78 11.37 3.80 -11.58
N VAL A 79 11.21 2.49 -11.40
CA VAL A 79 10.36 1.91 -10.34
C VAL A 79 11.24 1.13 -9.37
N GLY A 80 11.25 1.55 -8.11
CA GLY A 80 11.94 0.87 -7.02
C GLY A 80 10.94 0.11 -6.15
N ARG A 81 11.22 -1.17 -5.88
CA ARG A 81 10.59 -1.91 -4.79
C ARG A 81 11.46 -1.78 -3.55
N GLU A 82 10.85 -1.79 -2.37
CA GLU A 82 11.59 -1.75 -1.10
C GLU A 82 12.58 -0.58 -1.04
N TRP A 83 12.15 0.57 -1.57
CA TRP A 83 13.01 1.69 -1.87
C TRP A 83 13.47 2.39 -0.60
N THR A 84 14.79 2.56 -0.45
CA THR A 84 15.44 3.18 0.71
C THR A 84 16.07 4.54 0.39
N GLY A 85 15.66 5.18 -0.72
CA GLY A 85 16.21 6.47 -1.14
C GLY A 85 15.70 7.66 -0.34
N MET A 86 14.83 7.42 0.64
CA MET A 86 14.32 8.41 1.58
C MET A 86 14.95 8.25 2.95
N TYR A 87 15.20 9.37 3.62
CA TYR A 87 15.70 9.41 4.99
C TYR A 87 14.69 10.12 5.89
N ALA A 88 14.59 9.75 7.15
CA ALA A 88 13.86 10.57 8.13
C ALA A 88 14.72 10.78 9.38
N GLU A 89 14.28 11.64 10.29
CA GLU A 89 14.96 11.82 11.57
C GLU A 89 14.90 10.51 12.37
N GLY A 90 16.07 10.02 12.77
CA GLY A 90 16.24 8.89 13.66
C GLY A 90 15.97 9.27 15.11
N LYS A 91 15.82 8.27 15.97
CA LYS A 91 15.57 8.48 17.42
C LYS A 91 16.72 9.22 18.13
N ASP A 92 17.91 9.18 17.56
CA ASP A 92 19.14 9.82 18.00
C ASP A 92 19.41 11.16 17.27
N GLY A 93 18.43 11.64 16.49
CA GLY A 93 18.58 12.83 15.64
C GLY A 93 19.42 12.59 14.38
N GLN A 94 19.87 11.36 14.13
CA GLN A 94 20.63 11.03 12.91
C GLN A 94 19.70 10.60 11.77
N PRO A 95 19.99 10.95 10.51
CA PRO A 95 19.19 10.48 9.37
C PRO A 95 19.16 8.94 9.31
N SER A 96 17.95 8.37 9.33
CA SER A 96 17.72 6.93 9.22
C SER A 96 17.03 6.61 7.89
N PRO A 97 17.51 5.61 7.12
CA PRO A 97 16.87 5.24 5.87
C PRO A 97 15.45 4.72 6.12
N ARG A 98 14.50 5.17 5.31
CA ARG A 98 13.11 4.71 5.32
C ARG A 98 12.89 3.78 4.14
N LYS A 99 12.40 2.59 4.44
CA LYS A 99 11.98 1.62 3.45
C LYS A 99 10.53 1.91 3.07
N ILE A 100 10.30 2.23 1.80
CA ILE A 100 8.99 2.39 1.18
C ILE A 100 8.73 1.17 0.31
N ASP A 101 7.50 0.65 0.31
CA ASP A 101 7.20 -0.55 -0.47
C ASP A 101 7.43 -0.37 -1.97
N LEU A 102 6.94 0.73 -2.53
CA LEU A 102 7.10 1.05 -3.94
C LEU A 102 7.32 2.54 -4.14
N ALA A 103 8.32 2.89 -4.95
CA ALA A 103 8.58 4.26 -5.36
C ALA A 103 8.69 4.37 -6.89
N VAL A 104 8.06 5.39 -7.47
CA VAL A 104 8.28 5.86 -8.82
C VAL A 104 9.18 7.08 -8.73
N VAL A 105 10.37 6.99 -9.31
CA VAL A 105 11.41 8.01 -9.18
C VAL A 105 11.81 8.58 -10.52
N LYS A 106 12.04 9.88 -10.57
CA LYS A 106 12.53 10.57 -11.76
C LYS A 106 14.04 10.43 -11.85
N ARG A 107 14.51 9.92 -13.00
CA ARG A 107 15.93 9.88 -13.34
C ARG A 107 16.42 11.29 -13.61
N THR A 108 17.37 11.77 -12.81
CA THR A 108 18.03 13.05 -13.04
C THR A 108 19.48 12.85 -13.49
N ARG A 109 20.09 13.88 -14.09
CA ARG A 109 21.46 13.81 -14.64
C ARG A 109 22.55 13.79 -13.56
N ARG A 110 22.23 14.27 -12.37
CA ARG A 110 23.07 14.17 -11.16
C ARG A 110 22.50 13.03 -10.37
N HIS A 111 23.26 12.32 -9.54
CA HIS A 111 22.77 11.15 -8.78
C HIS A 111 21.64 11.44 -7.75
N HIS A 112 20.92 12.56 -7.89
CA HIS A 112 19.69 12.87 -7.18
C HIS A 112 18.54 12.05 -7.76
N VAL A 113 17.85 11.36 -6.86
CA VAL A 113 16.64 10.60 -7.13
C VAL A 113 15.49 11.40 -6.55
N GLU A 114 14.56 11.83 -7.40
CA GLU A 114 13.40 12.61 -6.98
C GLU A 114 12.14 11.72 -7.00
N PRO A 115 11.55 11.39 -5.83
CA PRO A 115 10.35 10.58 -5.79
C PRO A 115 9.18 11.34 -6.40
N GLN A 116 8.62 10.82 -7.49
CA GLN A 116 7.43 11.36 -8.13
C GLN A 116 6.16 10.80 -7.49
N GLY A 117 6.19 9.54 -7.07
CA GLY A 117 5.11 8.97 -6.28
C GLY A 117 5.53 7.73 -5.51
N VAL A 118 4.83 7.46 -4.43
CA VAL A 118 5.10 6.33 -3.54
C VAL A 118 3.81 5.57 -3.22
N VAL A 119 3.94 4.27 -2.97
CA VAL A 119 2.83 3.40 -2.59
C VAL A 119 3.26 2.53 -1.43
N GLU A 120 2.52 2.60 -0.33
CA GLU A 120 2.63 1.64 0.78
C GLU A 120 1.60 0.52 0.59
N PHE A 121 2.03 -0.74 0.78
CA PHE A 121 1.12 -1.87 0.73
C PHE A 121 0.79 -2.32 2.16
N LYS A 122 -0.44 -2.76 2.37
CA LYS A 122 -0.87 -3.32 3.64
C LYS A 122 -1.75 -4.53 3.43
N ALA A 123 -1.41 -5.67 4.01
CA ALA A 123 -2.32 -6.80 4.08
C ALA A 123 -2.98 -6.93 5.47
N VAL A 124 -4.30 -6.99 5.49
CA VAL A 124 -5.11 -7.31 6.69
C VAL A 124 -6.16 -8.33 6.27
N TYR A 125 -6.26 -9.48 6.95
CA TYR A 125 -7.30 -10.44 6.57
C TYR A 125 -8.70 -9.83 6.75
N ALA A 126 -9.63 -10.14 5.84
CA ALA A 126 -10.98 -9.57 5.90
C ALA A 126 -11.69 -9.84 7.23
N TYR A 127 -11.45 -11.01 7.84
CA TYR A 127 -11.99 -11.35 9.16
C TYR A 127 -11.41 -10.48 10.29
N GLU A 128 -10.20 -9.94 10.12
CA GLU A 128 -9.55 -9.02 11.06
C GLU A 128 -9.99 -7.56 10.87
N ALA A 129 -10.95 -7.29 9.96
CA ALA A 129 -11.46 -5.96 9.62
C ALA A 129 -12.99 -5.82 9.81
N GLN A 130 -13.63 -6.72 10.57
CA GLN A 130 -15.09 -6.82 10.68
C GLN A 130 -15.75 -5.87 11.69
N THR A 131 -15.02 -5.41 12.71
CA THR A 131 -15.58 -4.59 13.80
C THR A 131 -15.12 -3.15 13.70
N ARG A 132 -15.81 -2.21 14.36
CA ARG A 132 -15.36 -0.81 14.45
C ARG A 132 -13.93 -0.68 15.01
N GLY A 133 -13.59 -1.46 16.03
CA GLY A 133 -12.25 -1.45 16.62
C GLY A 133 -11.18 -1.97 15.66
N HIS A 134 -11.52 -3.00 14.89
CA HIS A 134 -10.67 -3.53 13.83
C HIS A 134 -10.44 -2.51 12.71
N LEU A 135 -11.51 -1.88 12.22
CA LEU A 135 -11.44 -0.85 11.20
C LEU A 135 -10.60 0.36 11.64
N ASN A 136 -10.75 0.82 12.88
CA ASN A 136 -9.89 1.88 13.44
C ASN A 136 -8.40 1.46 13.51
N ARG A 137 -8.12 0.18 13.73
CA ARG A 137 -6.75 -0.35 13.71
C ARG A 137 -6.18 -0.33 12.28
N VAL A 138 -6.97 -0.73 11.28
CA VAL A 138 -6.56 -0.66 9.86
C VAL A 138 -6.25 0.78 9.48
N GLU A 139 -7.17 1.71 9.77
CA GLU A 139 -6.98 3.15 9.56
C GLU A 139 -5.69 3.63 10.20
N LYS A 140 -5.47 3.37 11.50
CA LYS A 140 -4.25 3.78 12.21
C LYS A 140 -2.98 3.23 11.56
N GLN A 141 -2.99 1.96 11.13
CA GLN A 141 -1.84 1.36 10.47
C GLN A 141 -1.54 2.03 9.13
N VAL A 142 -2.56 2.23 8.29
CA VAL A 142 -2.43 2.91 7.00
C VAL A 142 -1.94 4.34 7.19
N THR A 143 -2.56 5.11 8.10
CA THR A 143 -2.15 6.49 8.43
C THR A 143 -0.70 6.55 8.87
N THR A 144 -0.27 5.60 9.71
CA THR A 144 1.13 5.53 10.17
C THR A 144 2.10 5.25 9.02
N ASP A 145 1.73 4.38 8.08
CA ASP A 145 2.59 4.01 6.96
C ASP A 145 2.67 5.17 5.93
N VAL A 146 1.54 5.80 5.56
CA VAL A 146 1.56 6.95 4.63
C VAL A 146 2.21 8.20 5.22
N PHE A 147 2.12 8.42 6.54
CA PHE A 147 2.80 9.54 7.19
C PHE A 147 4.32 9.39 7.14
N LYS A 148 4.85 8.17 7.27
CA LYS A 148 6.30 7.90 7.08
C LYS A 148 6.74 8.25 5.67
N SER A 149 5.91 7.92 4.68
CA SER A 149 6.14 8.24 3.26
C SER A 149 6.17 9.75 3.00
N ALA A 150 5.30 10.53 3.66
CA ALA A 150 5.20 11.98 3.45
C ALA A 150 6.26 12.81 4.18
N THR A 151 6.79 12.32 5.30
CA THR A 151 7.70 13.09 6.20
C THR A 151 9.17 12.80 6.02
N ALA A 152 9.56 12.05 4.99
CA ALA A 152 10.97 11.81 4.71
C ALA A 152 11.68 13.06 4.13
N TYR A 153 12.88 13.33 4.64
CA TYR A 153 13.78 14.39 4.20
C TYR A 153 14.15 14.25 2.72
N GLY A 154 14.07 15.37 1.98
CA GLY A 154 14.60 15.50 0.62
C GLY A 154 13.58 15.99 -0.41
N SER A 155 12.30 15.71 -0.21
CA SER A 155 11.12 16.28 -0.92
C SER A 155 9.89 15.47 -0.50
N VAL A 156 8.74 16.13 -0.35
CA VAL A 156 7.48 15.39 -0.23
C VAL A 156 7.17 14.82 -1.62
N PRO A 157 6.93 13.50 -1.76
CA PRO A 157 6.53 12.93 -3.04
C PRO A 157 5.28 13.64 -3.56
N ASN A 158 5.22 13.89 -4.87
CA ASN A 158 4.05 14.56 -5.46
C ASN A 158 2.77 13.77 -5.22
N ASP A 159 2.87 12.44 -5.27
CA ASP A 159 1.74 11.55 -5.07
C ASP A 159 2.03 10.44 -4.03
N VAL A 160 1.31 10.44 -2.90
CA VAL A 160 1.37 9.37 -1.89
C VAL A 160 0.10 8.52 -1.98
N TYR A 161 0.28 7.20 -2.09
CA TYR A 161 -0.81 6.23 -2.12
C TYR A 161 -0.63 5.15 -1.05
N ALA A 162 -1.72 4.48 -0.69
CA ALA A 162 -1.70 3.21 0.01
C ALA A 162 -2.61 2.19 -0.69
N VAL A 163 -2.23 0.92 -0.64
CA VAL A 163 -3.04 -0.21 -1.09
C VAL A 163 -3.28 -1.14 0.09
N VAL A 164 -4.54 -1.25 0.51
CA VAL A 164 -4.96 -2.21 1.54
C VAL A 164 -5.52 -3.44 0.86
N LEU A 165 -4.87 -4.58 1.04
CA LEU A 165 -5.30 -5.90 0.60
C LEU A 165 -6.07 -6.58 1.73
N LEU A 166 -7.22 -7.16 1.40
CA LEU A 166 -8.16 -7.75 2.35
C LEU A 166 -8.44 -9.23 2.05
N PRO A 167 -7.46 -10.15 2.16
CA PRO A 167 -7.68 -11.53 1.75
C PRO A 167 -8.85 -12.16 2.48
N SER A 168 -9.74 -12.78 1.70
CA SER A 168 -10.95 -13.47 2.14
C SER A 168 -10.87 -14.94 1.74
N MET A 169 -11.20 -15.84 2.64
CA MET A 169 -10.90 -17.27 2.53
C MET A 169 -12.13 -18.13 2.75
N THR A 170 -12.73 -18.65 1.69
CA THR A 170 -13.90 -19.52 1.79
C THR A 170 -13.47 -20.98 1.75
N ILE A 171 -13.70 -21.73 2.84
CA ILE A 171 -13.45 -23.17 2.88
C ILE A 171 -14.46 -23.85 1.96
N LYS A 172 -13.97 -24.52 0.90
CA LYS A 172 -14.79 -25.30 -0.05
C LYS A 172 -14.73 -26.79 0.23
N ASN A 173 -13.61 -27.28 0.77
CA ASN A 173 -13.43 -28.69 1.11
C ASN A 173 -12.57 -28.87 2.36
N GLU A 174 -13.20 -29.15 3.51
CA GLU A 174 -12.52 -29.32 4.79
C GLU A 174 -11.52 -30.48 4.82
N ARG A 175 -11.78 -31.54 4.03
CA ARG A 175 -10.92 -32.73 3.96
C ARG A 175 -9.57 -32.44 3.29
N SER A 176 -9.49 -31.38 2.49
CA SER A 176 -8.29 -30.99 1.75
C SER A 176 -7.45 -29.92 2.46
N LEU A 177 -7.84 -29.48 3.66
CA LEU A 177 -7.14 -28.45 4.40
C LEU A 177 -5.73 -28.91 4.83
N ALA A 178 -4.70 -28.30 4.25
CA ALA A 178 -3.30 -28.55 4.58
C ALA A 178 -2.87 -27.72 5.81
N ARG A 179 -3.34 -28.12 7.00
CA ARG A 179 -3.18 -27.35 8.25
C ARG A 179 -1.73 -27.10 8.69
N HIS A 180 -0.79 -27.92 8.22
CA HIS A 180 0.60 -27.82 8.61
C HIS A 180 1.39 -26.78 7.80
N VAL A 181 0.82 -26.26 6.70
CA VAL A 181 1.45 -25.22 5.85
C VAL A 181 0.71 -23.89 5.88
N MET A 182 -0.58 -23.91 6.20
CA MET A 182 -1.41 -22.70 6.24
C MET A 182 -1.10 -21.86 7.50
N LYS A 183 -0.93 -20.55 7.32
CA LYS A 183 -0.73 -19.59 8.39
C LYS A 183 -2.07 -19.27 9.07
N GLY A 184 -2.13 -19.43 10.39
CA GLY A 184 -3.30 -19.03 11.17
C GLY A 184 -4.52 -19.95 11.03
N THR A 185 -4.31 -21.23 10.75
CA THR A 185 -5.35 -22.26 10.57
C THR A 185 -6.40 -22.30 11.67
N ASP A 186 -6.00 -22.12 12.92
CA ASP A 186 -6.94 -22.13 14.04
C ASP A 186 -7.90 -20.95 13.98
N LYS A 187 -7.43 -19.76 13.56
CA LYS A 187 -8.27 -18.59 13.34
C LYS A 187 -9.16 -18.78 12.12
N ILE A 188 -8.61 -19.26 11.01
CA ILE A 188 -9.39 -19.57 9.80
C ILE A 188 -10.53 -20.55 10.13
N ARG A 189 -10.31 -21.52 11.01
CA ARG A 189 -11.35 -22.46 11.45
C ARG A 189 -12.34 -21.82 12.43
N ILE A 190 -11.86 -21.15 13.47
CA ILE A 190 -12.73 -20.54 14.49
C ILE A 190 -13.64 -19.49 13.84
N ASP A 191 -13.05 -18.64 13.00
CA ASP A 191 -13.74 -17.57 12.30
C ASP A 191 -14.51 -18.12 11.08
N GLY A 192 -13.98 -19.14 10.40
CA GLY A 192 -14.66 -19.89 9.34
C GLY A 192 -15.96 -20.55 9.79
N PHE A 193 -15.98 -21.16 10.98
CA PHE A 193 -17.15 -21.82 11.54
C PHE A 193 -18.10 -20.88 12.30
N ARG A 194 -17.59 -19.82 12.96
CA ARG A 194 -18.43 -18.89 13.76
C ARG A 194 -18.92 -17.67 13.01
N LEU A 195 -18.19 -17.19 12.00
CA LEU A 195 -18.44 -15.89 11.34
C LEU A 195 -18.90 -16.03 9.87
N GLN A 196 -19.29 -17.24 9.43
CA GLN A 196 -19.76 -17.52 8.07
C GLN A 196 -18.85 -16.88 7.01
N VAL A 197 -17.63 -17.40 6.87
CA VAL A 197 -16.76 -16.96 5.78
C VAL A 197 -17.37 -17.41 4.46
N GLY A 198 -18.02 -16.45 3.82
CA GLY A 198 -18.86 -16.58 2.64
C GLY A 198 -19.61 -15.29 2.34
N ASN A 199 -19.93 -14.48 3.37
CA ASN A 199 -20.71 -13.23 3.22
C ASN A 199 -19.97 -11.93 3.60
N VAL A 200 -18.64 -11.95 3.71
CA VAL A 200 -17.87 -10.74 4.09
C VAL A 200 -16.82 -10.28 3.06
N PRO A 201 -17.22 -9.90 1.83
CA PRO A 201 -16.43 -8.99 1.01
C PRO A 201 -16.92 -7.54 1.10
N ASP A 202 -18.20 -7.27 0.85
CA ASP A 202 -18.65 -5.91 0.53
C ASP A 202 -18.69 -4.96 1.74
N SER A 203 -19.18 -5.44 2.90
CA SER A 203 -19.30 -4.60 4.10
C SER A 203 -17.93 -4.24 4.71
N VAL A 204 -16.95 -5.13 4.60
CA VAL A 204 -15.59 -4.89 5.09
C VAL A 204 -14.82 -3.98 4.15
N VAL A 205 -14.89 -4.23 2.83
CA VAL A 205 -14.26 -3.35 1.83
C VAL A 205 -14.83 -1.94 1.95
N LYS A 206 -16.16 -1.80 2.00
CA LYS A 206 -16.82 -0.52 2.22
C LYS A 206 -16.43 0.10 3.56
N GLY A 207 -16.40 -0.69 4.64
CA GLY A 207 -16.00 -0.22 5.96
C GLY A 207 -14.57 0.32 6.01
N VAL A 208 -13.63 -0.31 5.30
CA VAL A 208 -12.24 0.16 5.15
C VAL A 208 -12.21 1.42 4.28
N ALA A 209 -12.89 1.41 3.13
CA ALA A 209 -12.97 2.57 2.23
C ALA A 209 -13.55 3.81 2.93
N ASP A 210 -14.66 3.66 3.66
CA ASP A 210 -15.31 4.75 4.42
C ASP A 210 -14.37 5.33 5.49
N ARG A 211 -13.50 4.49 6.09
CA ARG A 211 -12.52 4.93 7.11
C ARG A 211 -11.34 5.67 6.53
N LEU A 212 -10.94 5.31 5.31
CA LEU A 212 -9.81 5.93 4.62
C LEU A 212 -10.21 7.15 3.79
N ALA A 213 -11.48 7.27 3.39
CA ALA A 213 -12.01 8.38 2.60
C ALA A 213 -11.73 9.79 3.18
N PRO A 214 -11.70 10.01 4.51
CA PRO A 214 -11.27 11.30 5.07
C PRO A 214 -9.81 11.68 4.77
N LEU A 215 -8.95 10.70 4.45
CA LEU A 215 -7.55 10.95 4.14
C LEU A 215 -7.34 11.33 2.67
N GLY A 216 -8.21 10.88 1.77
CA GLY A 216 -8.11 11.16 0.35
C GLY A 216 -9.06 10.30 -0.49
N PRO A 217 -9.00 10.43 -1.84
CA PRO A 217 -9.81 9.62 -2.74
C PRO A 217 -9.59 8.12 -2.52
N VAL A 218 -10.67 7.35 -2.57
CA VAL A 218 -10.63 5.89 -2.44
C VAL A 218 -11.17 5.21 -3.69
N ARG A 219 -10.58 4.08 -4.04
CA ARG A 219 -11.05 3.17 -5.09
C ARG A 219 -10.89 1.75 -4.62
N ASP A 220 -11.92 0.93 -4.75
CA ASP A 220 -11.87 -0.49 -4.43
C ASP A 220 -11.84 -1.38 -5.68
N GLY A 221 -11.52 -2.65 -5.45
CA GLY A 221 -11.56 -3.71 -6.44
C GLY A 221 -11.29 -5.08 -5.82
N VAL A 222 -11.15 -6.10 -6.66
CA VAL A 222 -10.88 -7.47 -6.21
C VAL A 222 -9.91 -8.16 -7.14
N LEU A 223 -8.99 -8.94 -6.55
CA LEU A 223 -8.17 -9.92 -7.26
C LEU A 223 -8.72 -11.31 -6.99
N GLU A 224 -8.89 -12.09 -8.06
CA GLU A 224 -9.27 -13.51 -7.95
C GLU A 224 -8.02 -14.32 -7.56
N GLY A 225 -8.06 -14.95 -6.38
CA GLY A 225 -6.93 -15.71 -5.86
C GLY A 225 -6.89 -17.17 -6.30
N GLY A 226 -8.03 -17.70 -6.71
CA GLY A 226 -8.18 -19.11 -7.07
C GLY A 226 -8.38 -19.99 -5.83
N MET A 227 -8.06 -21.28 -5.95
CA MET A 227 -8.31 -22.27 -4.92
C MET A 227 -7.03 -23.07 -4.63
N GLU A 228 -6.69 -23.21 -3.35
CA GLU A 228 -5.60 -24.04 -2.89
C GLU A 228 -5.93 -24.67 -1.53
N TYR A 229 -5.48 -25.90 -1.28
CA TYR A 229 -5.75 -26.64 -0.03
C TYR A 229 -7.24 -26.71 0.36
N GLY A 230 -8.15 -26.77 -0.63
CA GLY A 230 -9.59 -26.77 -0.39
C GLY A 230 -10.16 -25.43 0.09
N VAL A 231 -9.40 -24.34 -0.01
CA VAL A 231 -9.82 -22.97 0.32
C VAL A 231 -9.79 -22.12 -0.95
N HIS A 232 -10.93 -21.51 -1.24
CA HIS A 232 -11.05 -20.49 -2.28
C HIS A 232 -10.68 -19.12 -1.69
N VAL A 233 -9.80 -18.38 -2.36
CA VAL A 233 -9.31 -17.08 -1.90
C VAL A 233 -9.69 -16.00 -2.89
N THR A 234 -10.22 -14.90 -2.37
CA THR A 234 -10.30 -13.62 -3.08
C THR A 234 -9.49 -12.58 -2.31
N VAL A 235 -8.94 -11.59 -3.00
CA VAL A 235 -8.23 -10.47 -2.39
C VAL A 235 -8.89 -9.16 -2.79
N PRO A 236 -10.02 -8.80 -2.15
CA PRO A 236 -10.52 -7.44 -2.21
C PRO A 236 -9.42 -6.44 -1.81
N TYR A 237 -9.45 -5.24 -2.39
CA TYR A 237 -8.50 -4.20 -2.06
C TYR A 237 -9.14 -2.81 -2.05
N VAL A 238 -8.51 -1.90 -1.32
CA VAL A 238 -8.81 -0.46 -1.32
C VAL A 238 -7.53 0.29 -1.62
N ILE A 239 -7.55 1.11 -2.66
CA ILE A 239 -6.52 2.09 -2.99
C ILE A 239 -6.94 3.42 -2.37
N LEU A 240 -6.08 3.97 -1.53
CA LEU A 240 -6.17 5.33 -1.01
C LEU A 240 -5.16 6.21 -1.78
N GLY A 241 -5.63 7.33 -2.33
CA GLY A 241 -4.79 8.39 -2.85
C GLY A 241 -5.09 8.85 -4.30
N PRO A 242 -4.37 9.86 -4.81
CA PRO A 242 -3.26 10.53 -4.12
C PRO A 242 -3.74 11.29 -2.87
N ILE A 243 -3.00 11.17 -1.77
CA ILE A 243 -3.34 11.84 -0.52
C ILE A 243 -2.95 13.31 -0.63
N PRO A 244 -3.88 14.27 -0.45
CA PRO A 244 -3.55 15.70 -0.50
C PRO A 244 -2.53 16.10 0.57
N LEU A 245 -1.64 17.04 0.24
CA LEU A 245 -0.66 17.58 1.18
C LEU A 245 -1.32 18.15 2.44
N THR A 246 -2.46 18.82 2.29
CA THR A 246 -3.25 19.38 3.39
C THR A 246 -3.75 18.32 4.37
N THR A 247 -3.94 17.08 3.93
CA THR A 247 -4.28 15.98 4.84
C THR A 247 -3.14 15.75 5.84
N PHE A 248 -1.89 15.71 5.38
CA PHE A 248 -0.73 15.47 6.25
C PHE A 248 -0.50 16.59 7.27
N GLU A 249 -0.86 17.83 6.94
CA GLU A 249 -0.78 18.98 7.85
C GLU A 249 -1.79 18.90 9.01
N THR A 250 -2.91 18.22 8.80
CA THR A 250 -3.98 18.06 9.80
C THR A 250 -3.89 16.78 10.62
N LEU A 251 -3.13 15.79 10.12
CA LEU A 251 -2.94 14.54 10.83
C LEU A 251 -2.08 14.76 12.08
N PRO A 252 -2.50 14.28 13.26
CA PRO A 252 -1.66 14.34 14.44
C PRO A 252 -0.37 13.57 14.17
N SER A 253 0.77 14.18 14.51
CA SER A 253 2.06 13.48 14.51
C SER A 253 1.87 12.14 15.24
N PRO A 254 2.28 11.01 14.63
CA PRO A 254 2.19 9.70 15.28
C PRO A 254 3.17 9.55 16.46
N TYR A 255 3.93 10.60 16.78
CA TYR A 255 4.92 10.71 17.85
C TYR A 255 4.64 11.94 18.73
#